data_AF-A0A1D6ECR9-F1
#
_entry.id   AF-A0A1D6ECR9-F1
#
_cell.length_a   1.000
_cell.length_b   1.000
_cell.length_c   1.000
_cell.angle_alpha   90.00
_cell.angle_beta   90.00
_cell.angle_gamma   90.00
#
_symmetry.space_group_name_H-M   'P 1'
#
loop_
_entity.id
_entity.type
_entity.pdbx_description
1 polymer ?
#
loop_
_entity_poly.entity_id
_entity_poly.type
_entity_poly.pdbx_seq_one_letter_code
_entity_poly.pdbx_strand_id
1 'polypeptide(L)'
;MVTFFQQGTIPCVCHDGRFIMETPYKVAKAPDGNGGVYAALKSKRLLDDMAAKGVNYVDCYGVDNVLVCVADPTFLGYFIDRGVYAAAKVVRKAYPQEKVGVFVQRGKGGPLSVVEYSEMDAAMTTGINQTTGRLRYCWSNVCLHMFTLDFLNQVKNSLEKDSIYHLAEKRIPSVHGYTSGLKLE
;
A
#
# COMPACT_ATOMS: atom_id res chain seq x y z
N MET A 1 3.94 13.76 21.08
CA MET A 1 4.23 14.70 19.98
C MET A 1 3.47 14.22 18.76
N VAL A 2 2.88 15.12 17.98
CA VAL A 2 2.15 14.80 16.74
C VAL A 2 2.85 15.51 15.60
N THR A 3 3.20 14.79 14.54
CA THR A 3 3.86 15.34 13.37
C THR A 3 2.97 15.14 12.16
N PHE A 4 2.61 16.23 11.49
CA PHE A 4 1.89 16.20 10.23
C PHE A 4 2.87 16.33 9.07
N PHE A 5 2.62 15.58 8.01
CA PHE A 5 3.36 15.68 6.75
C PHE A 5 2.44 15.34 5.59
N GLN A 6 2.84 15.75 4.39
CA GLN A 6 2.06 15.57 3.18
C GLN A 6 2.78 14.61 2.24
N GLN A 7 2.03 13.66 1.68
CA GLN A 7 2.51 12.77 0.62
C GLN A 7 2.60 13.49 -0.73
N GLY A 8 3.19 12.82 -1.72
CA GLY A 8 3.35 13.36 -3.05
C GLY A 8 2.05 13.38 -3.84
N THR A 9 2.18 13.83 -5.09
CA THR A 9 1.11 13.77 -6.08
C THR A 9 1.72 13.47 -7.43
N ILE A 10 1.05 12.64 -8.22
CA ILE A 10 1.48 12.27 -9.57
C ILE A 10 0.53 12.91 -10.59
N PRO A 11 1.04 13.43 -11.73
CA PRO A 11 0.20 13.88 -12.83
C PRO A 11 -0.72 12.78 -13.36
N CYS A 12 -1.97 13.12 -13.61
CA CYS A 12 -2.88 12.25 -14.33
C CYS A 12 -2.56 12.26 -15.83
N VAL A 13 -2.72 11.12 -16.50
CA VAL A 13 -2.42 10.99 -17.94
C VAL A 13 -3.63 10.49 -18.73
N CYS A 14 -3.72 10.92 -19.98
CA CYS A 14 -4.62 10.35 -20.97
C CYS A 14 -4.12 8.96 -21.39
N HIS A 15 -4.99 8.18 -22.05
CA HIS A 15 -4.64 6.87 -22.61
C HIS A 15 -3.50 6.93 -23.65
N ASP A 16 -3.25 8.09 -24.24
CA ASP A 16 -2.13 8.35 -25.16
C ASP A 16 -0.85 8.85 -24.46
N GLY A 17 -0.82 8.83 -23.13
CA GLY A 17 0.34 9.22 -22.30
C GLY A 17 0.51 10.72 -22.09
N ARG A 18 -0.34 11.58 -22.68
CA ARG A 18 -0.26 13.04 -22.43
C ARG A 18 -0.80 13.40 -21.06
N PHE A 19 -0.23 14.44 -20.45
CA PHE A 19 -0.77 14.97 -19.19
C PHE A 19 -2.16 15.57 -19.38
N ILE A 20 -3.03 15.34 -18.40
CA ILE A 20 -4.34 15.98 -18.34
C ILE A 20 -4.18 17.35 -17.69
N MET A 21 -4.72 18.37 -18.34
CA MET A 21 -4.73 19.74 -17.84
C MET A 21 -6.03 19.99 -17.06
N GLU A 22 -5.92 20.29 -15.76
CA GLU A 22 -7.04 20.71 -14.91
C GLU A 22 -7.54 22.10 -15.32
N THR A 23 -6.61 22.99 -15.64
CA THR A 23 -6.86 24.34 -16.18
C THR A 23 -5.85 24.61 -17.30
N PRO A 24 -5.98 25.71 -18.09
CA PRO A 24 -5.00 26.03 -19.14
C PRO A 24 -3.54 26.16 -18.66
N TYR A 25 -3.31 26.32 -17.35
CA TYR A 25 -2.00 26.55 -16.74
C TYR A 25 -1.70 25.61 -15.56
N LYS A 26 -2.55 24.60 -15.30
CA LYS A 26 -2.38 23.65 -14.19
C LYS A 26 -2.61 22.22 -14.65
N VAL A 27 -1.62 21.36 -14.41
CA VAL A 27 -1.71 19.92 -14.64
C VAL A 27 -2.59 19.29 -13.56
N ALA A 28 -3.52 18.42 -13.96
CA ALA A 28 -4.31 17.61 -13.04
C ALA A 28 -3.40 16.60 -12.33
N LYS A 29 -3.46 16.58 -11.00
CA LYS A 29 -2.68 15.66 -10.18
C LYS A 29 -3.59 14.87 -9.25
N ALA A 30 -3.17 13.65 -8.92
CA ALA A 30 -3.78 12.83 -7.90
C ALA A 30 -2.75 12.49 -6.81
N PRO A 31 -3.19 12.17 -5.58
CA PRO A 31 -2.29 11.59 -4.59
C PRO A 31 -1.62 10.32 -5.15
N ASP A 32 -0.36 10.09 -4.78
CA ASP A 32 0.53 9.05 -5.31
C ASP A 32 0.34 7.67 -4.65
N GLY A 33 -0.91 7.33 -4.34
CA GLY A 33 -1.24 6.11 -3.61
C GLY A 33 -0.77 6.12 -2.15
N ASN A 34 -1.17 5.10 -1.41
CA ASN A 34 -0.72 4.84 -0.04
C ASN A 34 0.76 4.42 0.02
N GLY A 35 1.32 3.89 -1.07
CA GLY A 35 2.77 3.65 -1.20
C GLY A 35 3.61 4.94 -1.13
N GLY A 36 3.04 6.09 -1.52
CA GLY A 36 3.68 7.40 -1.44
C GLY A 36 4.11 7.83 -0.04
N VAL A 37 3.53 7.24 1.02
CA VAL A 37 3.90 7.53 2.41
C VAL A 37 5.39 7.31 2.68
N TYR A 38 6.00 6.29 2.08
CA TYR A 38 7.41 5.95 2.33
C TYR A 38 8.35 6.96 1.65
N ALA A 39 8.01 7.42 0.44
CA ALA A 39 8.72 8.50 -0.24
C ALA A 39 8.57 9.84 0.50
N ALA A 40 7.39 10.09 1.09
CA ALA A 40 7.13 11.28 1.89
C ALA A 40 7.95 11.29 3.20
N LEU A 41 7.96 10.18 3.94
CA LEU A 41 8.77 10.01 5.16
C LEU A 41 10.26 10.27 4.89
N LYS A 42 10.76 9.78 3.74
CA LYS A 42 12.12 10.04 3.24
C LYS A 42 12.36 11.52 2.97
N SER A 43 11.58 12.11 2.05
CA SER A 43 11.82 13.47 1.56
C SER A 43 11.68 14.54 2.65
N LYS A 44 10.87 14.26 3.67
CA LYS A 44 10.66 15.12 4.84
C LYS A 44 11.62 14.82 6.00
N ARG A 45 12.58 13.90 5.83
CA ARG A 45 13.56 13.48 6.84
C ARG A 45 12.92 12.98 8.15
N LEU A 46 11.74 12.40 8.05
CA LEU A 46 11.00 11.90 9.22
C LEU A 46 11.56 10.58 9.74
N LEU A 47 12.18 9.77 8.87
CA LEU A 47 12.91 8.58 9.31
C LEU A 47 14.15 8.96 10.14
N ASP A 48 14.85 10.04 9.76
CA ASP A 48 15.98 10.58 10.54
C ASP A 48 15.52 11.09 11.91
N ASP A 49 14.39 11.81 11.94
CA ASP A 49 13.76 12.32 13.18
C ASP A 49 13.31 11.18 14.11
N MET A 50 12.73 10.12 13.57
CA MET A 50 12.39 8.90 14.31
C MET A 50 13.64 8.25 14.91
N ALA A 51 14.72 8.11 14.13
CA ALA A 51 15.98 7.55 14.60
C ALA A 51 16.59 8.38 15.74
N ALA A 52 16.60 9.71 15.59
CA ALA A 52 17.10 10.63 16.62
C ALA A 52 16.32 10.54 17.94
N LYS A 53 15.06 10.07 17.89
CA LYS A 53 14.19 9.84 19.05
C LYS A 53 14.27 8.41 19.59
N GLY A 54 15.10 7.55 19.02
CA GLY A 54 15.24 6.15 19.44
C GLY A 54 14.05 5.26 19.06
N VAL A 55 13.28 5.63 18.03
CA VAL A 55 12.20 4.79 17.50
C VAL A 55 12.82 3.63 16.71
N ASN A 56 12.45 2.40 17.06
CA ASN A 56 12.94 1.20 16.37
C ASN A 56 11.92 0.61 15.39
N TYR A 57 10.63 0.82 15.65
CA TYR A 57 9.53 0.18 14.94
C TYR A 57 8.44 1.19 14.58
N VAL A 58 7.82 1.00 13.42
CA VAL A 58 6.77 1.87 12.88
C VAL A 58 5.53 1.02 12.60
N ASP A 59 4.44 1.35 13.29
CA ASP A 59 3.11 0.78 13.09
C ASP A 59 2.33 1.65 12.09
N CYS A 60 1.98 1.08 10.94
CA CYS A 60 1.30 1.74 9.83
C CYS A 60 -0.11 1.15 9.69
N TYR A 61 -1.13 2.00 9.75
CA TYR A 61 -2.52 1.57 9.67
C TYR A 61 -3.41 2.45 8.77
N GLY A 62 -4.49 1.86 8.23
CA GLY A 62 -5.55 2.58 7.54
C GLY A 62 -6.47 3.34 8.51
N VAL A 63 -6.69 4.62 8.26
CA VAL A 63 -7.46 5.52 9.15
C VAL A 63 -8.96 5.19 9.25
N ASP A 64 -9.49 4.46 8.28
CA ASP A 64 -10.90 4.07 8.19
C ASP A 64 -11.28 2.90 9.12
N ASN A 65 -10.29 2.21 9.69
CA ASN A 65 -10.53 1.11 10.61
C ASN A 65 -10.85 1.60 12.04
N VAL A 66 -12.14 1.71 12.36
CA VAL A 66 -12.61 2.11 13.70
C VAL A 66 -12.22 1.13 14.82
N LEU A 67 -11.89 -0.12 14.47
CA LEU A 67 -11.50 -1.16 15.42
C LEU A 67 -9.97 -1.30 15.55
N VAL A 68 -9.20 -0.40 14.93
CA VAL A 68 -7.74 -0.49 14.98
C VAL A 68 -7.24 -0.35 16.42
N CYS A 69 -6.44 -1.34 16.84
CA CYS A 69 -5.66 -1.23 18.06
C CYS A 69 -4.30 -0.62 17.70
N VAL A 70 -4.24 0.72 17.76
CA VAL A 70 -3.02 1.50 17.43
C VAL A 70 -1.90 1.11 18.40
N ALA A 71 -0.73 0.80 17.87
CA ALA A 71 0.43 0.36 18.65
C ALA A 71 0.12 -0.86 19.55
N ASP A 72 -0.61 -1.84 19.01
CA ASP A 72 -0.94 -3.08 19.71
C ASP A 72 0.32 -3.79 20.26
N PRO A 73 0.49 -3.87 21.59
CA PRO A 73 1.68 -4.45 22.20
C PRO A 73 1.83 -5.95 21.93
N THR A 74 0.73 -6.66 21.66
CA THR A 74 0.78 -8.10 21.33
C THR A 74 1.42 -8.30 19.97
N PHE A 75 1.04 -7.47 18.99
CA PHE A 75 1.61 -7.52 17.65
C PHE A 75 3.05 -7.04 17.63
N LEU A 76 3.36 -5.98 18.38
CA LEU A 76 4.73 -5.52 18.55
C LEU A 76 5.61 -6.60 19.20
N GLY A 77 5.12 -7.24 20.27
CA GLY A 77 5.84 -8.33 20.93
C GLY A 77 6.10 -9.51 19.99
N TYR A 78 5.09 -9.93 19.23
CA TYR A 78 5.25 -10.95 18.19
C TYR A 78 6.28 -10.52 17.13
N PHE A 79 6.22 -9.27 16.66
CA PHE A 79 7.14 -8.75 15.66
C PHE A 79 8.60 -8.80 16.14
N ILE A 80 8.84 -8.41 17.39
CA ILE A 80 10.16 -8.44 18.04
C ILE A 80 10.64 -9.88 18.23
N ASP A 81 9.80 -10.77 18.78
CA ASP A 81 10.12 -12.18 19.03
C ASP A 81 10.52 -12.92 17.74
N ARG A 82 9.82 -12.63 16.63
CA ARG A 82 10.11 -13.26 15.34
C ARG A 82 11.36 -12.70 14.65
N GLY A 83 11.89 -11.56 15.10
CA GLY A 83 13.09 -10.95 14.53
C GLY A 83 12.95 -10.60 13.04
N VAL A 84 11.73 -10.24 12.60
CA VAL A 84 11.45 -9.90 11.19
C VAL A 84 11.55 -8.39 10.95
N TYR A 85 11.76 -8.00 9.70
CA TYR A 85 11.89 -6.60 9.31
C TYR A 85 10.57 -5.95 8.88
N ALA A 86 9.58 -6.76 8.47
CA ALA A 86 8.25 -6.35 8.07
C ALA A 86 7.22 -7.44 8.42
N ALA A 87 6.04 -7.04 8.88
CA ALA A 87 4.93 -7.95 9.14
C ALA A 87 3.59 -7.27 8.86
N ALA A 88 2.56 -8.08 8.59
CA ALA A 88 1.20 -7.62 8.38
C ALA A 88 0.25 -8.35 9.34
N LYS A 89 -0.71 -7.63 9.90
CA LYS A 89 -1.91 -8.28 10.46
C LYS A 89 -2.86 -8.58 9.30
N VAL A 90 -3.40 -9.78 9.33
CA VAL A 90 -4.35 -10.26 8.33
C VAL A 90 -5.62 -10.73 9.01
N VAL A 91 -6.72 -10.62 8.30
CA VAL A 91 -7.96 -11.30 8.66
C VAL A 91 -8.26 -12.35 7.61
N ARG A 92 -9.03 -13.37 8.00
CA ARG A 92 -9.46 -14.36 7.04
C ARG A 92 -10.57 -13.77 6.16
N LYS A 93 -10.44 -13.93 4.85
CA LYS A 93 -11.47 -13.58 3.88
C LYS A 93 -12.81 -14.24 4.25
N ALA A 94 -13.87 -13.45 4.33
CA ALA A 94 -15.19 -13.89 4.78
C ALA A 94 -15.90 -14.74 3.72
N TYR A 95 -15.77 -14.37 2.44
CA TYR A 95 -16.35 -15.07 1.30
C TYR A 95 -15.51 -14.82 0.03
N PRO A 96 -15.61 -15.68 -1.01
CA PRO A 96 -14.73 -15.62 -2.18
C PRO A 96 -14.72 -14.26 -2.88
N GLN A 97 -15.88 -13.61 -3.03
CA GLN A 97 -16.07 -12.36 -3.76
C GLN A 97 -15.82 -11.09 -2.93
N GLU A 98 -15.35 -11.22 -1.68
CA GLU A 98 -15.02 -10.06 -0.85
C GLU A 98 -13.95 -9.20 -1.56
N LYS A 99 -14.23 -7.91 -1.69
CA LYS A 99 -13.37 -6.92 -2.39
C LYS A 99 -12.24 -6.47 -1.48
N VAL A 100 -11.27 -7.35 -1.28
CA VAL A 100 -10.09 -7.11 -0.47
C VAL A 100 -8.87 -7.73 -1.13
N GLY A 101 -7.74 -7.03 -1.08
CA GLY A 101 -6.47 -7.57 -1.51
C GLY A 101 -6.06 -8.75 -0.63
N VAL A 102 -5.32 -9.70 -1.20
CA VAL A 102 -4.89 -10.91 -0.48
C VAL A 102 -3.38 -11.08 -0.55
N PHE A 103 -2.78 -11.53 0.55
CA PHE A 103 -1.36 -11.88 0.58
C PHE A 103 -1.13 -13.20 -0.18
N VAL A 104 -0.19 -13.16 -1.13
CA VAL A 104 0.21 -14.32 -1.93
C VAL A 104 1.73 -14.42 -1.98
N GLN A 105 2.24 -15.64 -2.02
CA GLN A 105 3.64 -15.89 -2.33
C GLN A 105 3.80 -16.16 -3.82
N ARG A 106 4.66 -15.39 -4.49
CA ARG A 106 4.92 -15.54 -5.94
C ARG A 106 5.88 -16.70 -6.17
N GLY A 107 5.33 -17.89 -6.47
CA GLY A 107 6.13 -19.10 -6.67
C GLY A 107 6.71 -19.67 -5.37
N LYS A 108 7.37 -20.83 -5.46
CA LYS A 108 7.92 -21.50 -4.27
C LYS A 108 9.15 -20.74 -3.76
N GLY A 109 9.05 -20.20 -2.55
CA GLY A 109 10.14 -19.43 -1.92
C GLY A 109 10.32 -18.01 -2.48
N GLY A 110 9.44 -17.55 -3.35
CA GLY A 110 9.49 -16.19 -3.88
C GLY A 110 8.92 -15.15 -2.92
N PRO A 111 8.86 -13.88 -3.35
CA PRO A 111 8.44 -12.77 -2.51
C PRO A 111 6.97 -12.88 -2.11
N LEU A 112 6.68 -12.38 -0.91
CA LEU A 112 5.31 -12.12 -0.48
C LEU A 112 4.84 -10.82 -1.12
N SER A 113 3.66 -10.84 -1.72
CA SER A 113 3.04 -9.68 -2.36
C SER A 113 1.55 -9.64 -2.04
N VAL A 114 0.94 -8.48 -2.19
CA VAL A 114 -0.52 -8.35 -2.19
C VAL A 114 -0.99 -8.41 -3.65
N VAL A 115 -2.03 -9.18 -3.90
CA VAL A 115 -2.80 -9.11 -5.15
C VAL A 115 -4.09 -8.40 -4.85
N GLU A 116 -4.34 -7.28 -5.53
CA GLU A 116 -5.57 -6.52 -5.33
C GLU A 116 -6.78 -7.25 -5.90
N TYR A 117 -7.96 -7.05 -5.30
CA TYR A 117 -9.17 -7.76 -5.70
C TYR A 117 -9.54 -7.51 -7.18
N SER A 118 -9.17 -6.37 -7.73
CA SER A 118 -9.38 -6.00 -9.14
C SER A 118 -8.46 -6.77 -10.10
N GLU A 119 -7.40 -7.38 -9.60
CA GLU A 119 -6.40 -8.14 -10.36
C GLU A 119 -6.59 -9.65 -10.23
N MET A 120 -7.52 -10.09 -9.38
CA MET A 120 -7.81 -11.51 -9.17
C MET A 120 -8.75 -12.05 -10.25
N ASP A 121 -8.36 -13.16 -10.89
CA ASP A 121 -9.26 -13.91 -11.77
C ASP A 121 -10.25 -14.78 -10.97
N ALA A 122 -11.22 -15.38 -11.68
CA ALA A 122 -12.24 -16.23 -11.06
C ALA A 122 -11.64 -17.48 -10.37
N ALA A 123 -10.55 -18.03 -10.92
CA ALA A 123 -9.90 -19.22 -10.38
C ALA A 123 -9.16 -18.92 -9.06
N MET A 124 -8.51 -17.76 -8.96
CA MET A 124 -7.92 -17.27 -7.71
C MET A 124 -9.01 -16.97 -6.69
N THR A 125 -10.08 -16.30 -7.12
CA THR A 125 -11.18 -15.88 -6.24
C THR A 125 -11.86 -17.06 -5.56
N THR A 126 -12.11 -18.15 -6.31
CA THR A 126 -12.90 -19.30 -5.84
C THR A 126 -12.06 -20.54 -5.49
N GLY A 127 -10.75 -20.50 -5.73
CA GLY A 127 -9.86 -21.63 -5.54
C GLY A 127 -9.86 -22.15 -4.11
N ILE A 128 -10.07 -23.46 -3.94
CA ILE A 128 -10.08 -24.12 -2.64
C ILE A 128 -8.76 -24.88 -2.43
N ASN A 129 -8.22 -24.76 -1.23
CA ASN A 129 -7.15 -25.61 -0.76
C ASN A 129 -7.76 -26.97 -0.36
N GLN A 130 -7.46 -28.02 -1.13
CA GLN A 130 -8.07 -29.34 -0.95
C GLN A 130 -7.77 -29.99 0.39
N THR A 131 -6.64 -29.67 1.03
CA THR A 131 -6.27 -30.21 2.34
C THR A 131 -7.06 -29.55 3.47
N THR A 132 -7.28 -28.25 3.39
CA THR A 132 -7.91 -27.47 4.47
C THR A 132 -9.41 -27.23 4.24
N GLY A 133 -9.91 -27.45 3.02
CA GLY A 133 -11.28 -27.12 2.61
C GLY A 133 -11.58 -25.62 2.57
N ARG A 134 -10.57 -24.76 2.75
CA ARG A 134 -10.71 -23.30 2.82
C ARG A 134 -10.31 -22.65 1.50
N LEU A 135 -10.64 -21.38 1.32
CA LEU A 135 -10.11 -20.58 0.22
C LEU A 135 -8.59 -20.63 0.22
N ARG A 136 -8.02 -20.90 -0.95
CA ARG A 136 -6.57 -20.97 -1.16
C ARG A 136 -5.92 -19.62 -0.88
N TYR A 137 -6.57 -18.54 -1.30
CA TYR A 137 -6.14 -17.17 -1.04
C TYR A 137 -7.11 -16.53 -0.05
N CYS A 138 -6.81 -16.67 1.25
CA CYS A 138 -7.71 -16.29 2.33
C CYS A 138 -7.15 -15.27 3.31
N TRP A 139 -5.92 -14.80 3.13
CA TRP A 139 -5.29 -13.84 4.04
C TRP A 139 -5.46 -12.43 3.51
N SER A 140 -6.50 -11.75 3.98
CA SER A 140 -6.88 -10.41 3.53
C SER A 140 -5.90 -9.37 4.09
N ASN A 141 -5.47 -8.46 3.21
CA ASN A 141 -4.76 -7.25 3.59
C ASN A 141 -5.75 -6.25 4.19
N VAL A 142 -5.61 -5.97 5.48
CA VAL A 142 -6.42 -4.97 6.21
C VAL A 142 -5.65 -3.69 6.49
N CYS A 143 -4.58 -3.44 5.73
CA CYS A 143 -3.75 -2.25 5.83
C CYS A 143 -3.20 -2.03 7.24
N LEU A 144 -2.73 -3.10 7.90
CA LEU A 144 -2.09 -3.06 9.21
C LEU A 144 -0.69 -3.67 9.10
N HIS A 145 0.34 -2.83 9.12
CA HIS A 145 1.72 -3.21 8.85
C HIS A 145 2.65 -2.73 9.94
N MET A 146 3.62 -3.56 10.32
CA MET A 146 4.72 -3.19 11.21
C MET A 146 6.03 -3.28 10.43
N PHE A 147 6.88 -2.26 10.58
CA PHE A 147 8.20 -2.22 9.96
C PHE A 147 9.26 -1.89 11.00
N THR A 148 10.46 -2.44 10.83
CA THR A 148 11.65 -1.86 11.47
C THR A 148 12.00 -0.53 10.81
N LEU A 149 12.53 0.40 11.59
CA LEU A 149 12.99 1.68 11.04
C LEU A 149 14.14 1.46 10.03
N ASP A 150 15.01 0.48 10.30
CA ASP A 150 16.10 0.10 9.40
C ASP A 150 15.60 -0.40 8.04
N PHE A 151 14.55 -1.23 8.03
CA PHE A 151 13.93 -1.68 6.79
C PHE A 151 13.39 -0.51 5.96
N LEU A 152 12.67 0.42 6.59
CA LEU A 152 12.19 1.62 5.90
C LEU A 152 13.34 2.46 5.34
N ASN A 153 14.45 2.56 6.08
CA ASN A 153 15.67 3.23 5.62
C ASN A 153 16.42 2.49 4.50
N GLN A 154 16.30 1.16 4.38
CA GLN A 154 16.86 0.41 3.26
C GLN A 154 16.00 0.58 2.00
N VAL A 155 14.69 0.40 2.16
CA VAL A 155 13.69 0.54 1.11
C VAL A 155 13.70 1.97 0.52
N LYS A 156 14.03 2.98 1.32
CA LYS A 156 14.35 4.37 0.92
C LYS A 156 15.26 4.49 -0.31
N ASN A 157 16.25 3.59 -0.43
CA ASN A 157 17.28 3.66 -1.47
C ASN A 157 16.92 2.86 -2.73
N SER A 158 15.96 1.94 -2.64
CA SER A 158 15.52 1.08 -3.75
C SER A 158 14.18 1.49 -4.36
N LEU A 159 13.27 2.11 -3.60
CA LEU A 159 11.90 2.44 -4.03
C LEU A 159 11.84 3.16 -5.39
N GLU A 160 12.66 4.19 -5.60
CA GLU A 160 12.63 4.98 -6.85
C GLU A 160 13.01 4.18 -8.11
N LYS A 161 13.71 3.05 -7.97
CA LYS A 161 14.16 2.23 -9.11
C LYS A 161 13.15 1.15 -9.50
N ASP A 162 12.33 0.69 -8.54
CA ASP A 162 11.49 -0.51 -8.69
C ASP A 162 9.98 -0.21 -8.61
N SER A 163 9.57 1.06 -8.55
CA SER A 163 8.14 1.44 -8.49
C SER A 163 7.39 1.02 -9.77
N ILE A 164 6.56 -0.01 -9.63
CA ILE A 164 5.50 -0.34 -10.59
C ILE A 164 4.25 0.39 -10.14
N TYR A 165 3.72 1.25 -11.01
CA TYR A 165 2.46 1.94 -10.75
C TYR A 165 1.26 1.06 -11.10
N HIS A 166 0.26 1.03 -10.22
CA HIS A 166 -1.05 0.52 -10.53
C HIS A 166 -1.86 1.60 -11.25
N LEU A 167 -2.41 1.24 -12.41
CA LEU A 167 -3.20 2.16 -13.23
C LEU A 167 -4.68 2.05 -12.89
N ALA A 168 -5.31 3.18 -12.58
CA ALA A 168 -6.75 3.25 -12.35
C ALA A 168 -7.41 4.22 -13.34
N GLU A 169 -8.33 3.71 -14.16
CA GLU A 169 -9.15 4.56 -15.03
C GLU A 169 -10.19 5.33 -14.21
N LYS A 170 -10.22 6.65 -14.39
CA LYS A 170 -11.10 7.58 -13.67
C LYS A 170 -11.60 8.69 -14.58
N ARG A 171 -12.76 9.25 -14.25
CA ARG A 171 -13.16 10.57 -14.76
C ARG A 171 -12.41 11.65 -13.98
N ILE A 172 -11.59 12.43 -14.67
CA ILE A 172 -10.68 13.42 -14.09
C ILE A 172 -11.13 14.82 -14.53
N PRO A 173 -11.28 15.78 -13.59
CA PRO A 173 -11.53 17.17 -13.93
C PRO A 173 -10.46 17.71 -14.89
N SER A 174 -10.90 18.40 -15.94
CA SER A 174 -10.03 18.96 -16.97
C SER A 174 -10.52 20.33 -17.45
N VAL A 175 -9.68 21.01 -18.23
CA VAL A 175 -9.99 22.31 -18.84
C VAL A 175 -11.27 22.31 -19.69
N HIS A 176 -11.71 21.14 -20.18
CA HIS A 176 -12.93 20.96 -20.96
C HIS A 176 -14.05 20.26 -20.17
N GLY A 177 -14.00 20.29 -18.84
CA GLY A 177 -14.98 19.65 -17.96
C GLY A 177 -14.40 18.38 -17.31
N TYR A 178 -14.69 17.21 -17.88
CA TYR A 178 -14.15 15.94 -17.41
C TYR A 178 -13.61 15.13 -18.57
N THR A 179 -12.47 14.48 -18.34
CA THR A 179 -11.80 13.61 -19.31
C THR A 179 -11.59 12.23 -18.68
N SER A 180 -11.80 11.16 -19.44
CA SER A 180 -11.38 9.82 -18.99
C SER A 180 -9.86 9.73 -19.07
N GLY A 181 -9.23 9.27 -18.00
CA GLY A 181 -7.79 9.10 -17.96
C GLY A 181 -7.34 8.19 -16.82
N LEU A 182 -6.03 8.07 -16.70
CA LEU A 182 -5.37 7.16 -15.80
C LEU A 182 -4.78 7.93 -14.61
N LYS A 183 -5.08 7.45 -13.42
CA LYS A 183 -4.32 7.76 -12.20
C LYS A 183 -3.27 6.67 -11.97
N LEU A 184 -2.13 7.07 -11.45
CA LEU A 184 -1.02 6.19 -11.10
C LEU A 184 -0.89 6.20 -9.59
N GLU A 185 -0.88 5.00 -8.99
CA GLU A 185 -0.72 4.76 -7.56
C GLU A 185 0.37 3.71 -7.31
#